data_AF-A0A847Z6K8-F1
#
_entry.id   AF-A0A847Z6K8-F1
#
_cell.length_a   1.000
_cell.length_b   1.000
_cell.length_c   1.000
_cell.angle_alpha   90.00
_cell.angle_beta   90.00
_cell.angle_gamma   90.00
#
_symmetry.space_group_name_H-M   'P 1'
#
loop_
_entity.id
_entity.type
_entity.pdbx_description
1 polymer ?
#
loop_
_entity_poly.entity_id
_entity_poly.type
_entity_poly.pdbx_seq_one_letter_code
_entity_poly.pdbx_strand_id
1 'polypeptide(L)'
;MKIGDNNYKLILIDTNVIREIIYNTNLSGNGFFKKFFGEGILYAPCFSIYNAIELMPYKDIYDKFIDFFCTVPCLMFFPAKIIIQEEYKQYLKGEALLITNEIAIAFTPVIKNGCYNYRKFDDLMKHDLKLVDTIKNEIICLESIADSWQKQRIDTKKLLARINIPLDIIDDRFYYDQEKQTIIKDLKNFGIMPKNEIDISNLPSFRMMEYSQFRRIHMTNKKISPNDVMDVTISCAAPYMDAVITESFQADVYKKAKKFIPQLKHLEIYTLKDIRLKK
;
A
#
# COMPACT_ATOMS: atom_id res chain seq x y z
N MET A 1 -9.53 11.57 -6.89
CA MET A 1 -8.95 12.47 -7.91
C MET A 1 -9.56 12.00 -9.18
N LYS A 2 -10.34 12.84 -9.85
CA LYS A 2 -10.95 12.46 -11.11
C LYS A 2 -9.94 12.76 -12.21
N ILE A 3 -9.38 11.75 -12.85
CA ILE A 3 -8.65 11.94 -14.11
C ILE A 3 -9.72 11.91 -15.20
N GLY A 4 -9.96 13.01 -15.90
CA GLY A 4 -11.06 13.08 -16.88
C GLY A 4 -12.43 12.69 -16.29
N ASP A 5 -13.20 11.89 -17.03
CA ASP A 5 -14.59 11.52 -16.69
C ASP A 5 -14.71 10.48 -15.55
N ASN A 6 -13.58 10.01 -15.00
CA ASN A 6 -13.54 9.02 -13.91
C ASN A 6 -14.20 7.66 -14.25
N ASN A 7 -14.09 7.25 -15.52
CA ASN A 7 -14.63 5.98 -16.05
C ASN A 7 -13.68 4.77 -15.86
N TYR A 8 -12.58 4.95 -15.13
CA TYR A 8 -11.61 3.88 -14.86
C TYR A 8 -11.64 3.48 -13.39
N LYS A 9 -11.22 2.25 -13.13
CA LYS A 9 -10.97 1.73 -11.79
C LYS A 9 -9.52 1.97 -11.37
N LEU A 10 -9.25 2.09 -10.08
CA LEU A 10 -7.91 2.16 -9.51
C LEU A 10 -7.41 0.78 -9.11
N ILE A 11 -6.19 0.41 -9.52
CA ILE A 11 -5.57 -0.86 -9.13
C ILE A 11 -4.22 -0.65 -8.45
N LEU A 12 -4.14 -0.92 -7.15
CA LEU A 12 -2.90 -0.82 -6.39
C LEU A 12 -1.99 -2.01 -6.69
N ILE A 13 -0.72 -1.72 -6.96
CA ILE A 13 0.32 -2.71 -7.26
C ILE A 13 1.53 -2.48 -6.37
N ASP A 14 2.07 -3.55 -5.81
CA ASP A 14 3.29 -3.53 -5.00
C ASP A 14 4.57 -3.69 -5.87
N THR A 15 5.75 -3.56 -5.25
CA THR A 15 7.03 -3.68 -5.96
C THR A 15 7.19 -5.05 -6.63
N ASN A 16 6.70 -6.14 -6.03
CA ASN A 16 6.84 -7.48 -6.59
C ASN A 16 6.02 -7.63 -7.88
N VAL A 17 4.81 -7.09 -7.89
CA VAL A 17 3.96 -7.03 -9.09
C VAL A 17 4.61 -6.16 -10.17
N ILE A 18 5.12 -4.99 -9.80
CA ILE A 18 5.83 -4.09 -10.72
C ILE A 18 7.00 -4.83 -11.36
N ARG A 19 7.87 -5.45 -10.55
CA ARG A 19 9.01 -6.24 -11.03
C ARG A 19 8.56 -7.37 -11.95
N GLU A 20 7.50 -8.09 -11.61
CA GLU A 20 6.97 -9.17 -12.45
C GLU A 20 6.49 -8.67 -13.82
N ILE A 21 5.78 -7.54 -13.87
CA ILE A 21 5.26 -6.93 -15.10
C ILE A 21 6.41 -6.50 -16.02
N ILE A 22 7.43 -5.82 -15.47
CA ILE A 22 8.54 -5.25 -16.26
C ILE A 22 9.58 -6.31 -16.70
N TYR A 23 9.77 -7.39 -15.93
CA TYR A 23 10.72 -8.45 -16.29
C TYR A 23 10.11 -9.51 -17.19
N ASN A 24 8.87 -9.92 -16.92
CA ASN A 24 8.20 -10.98 -17.67
C ASN A 24 7.21 -10.38 -18.66
N THR A 25 7.64 -9.40 -19.46
CA THR A 25 6.78 -8.61 -20.37
C THR A 25 5.91 -9.50 -21.26
N ASN A 26 6.48 -10.55 -21.84
CA ASN A 26 5.75 -11.44 -22.75
C ASN A 26 4.65 -12.28 -22.07
N LEU A 27 4.75 -12.51 -20.75
CA LEU A 27 3.83 -13.36 -20.00
C LEU A 27 2.96 -12.53 -19.05
N SER A 28 3.58 -11.89 -18.07
CA SER A 28 2.90 -11.14 -17.01
C SER A 28 2.58 -9.72 -17.44
N GLY A 29 3.45 -9.06 -18.20
CA GLY A 29 3.17 -7.73 -18.74
C GLY A 29 2.00 -7.75 -19.72
N ASN A 30 2.07 -8.62 -20.74
CA ASN A 30 0.99 -8.80 -21.72
C ASN A 30 -0.29 -9.31 -21.06
N GLY A 31 -0.20 -10.21 -20.08
CA GLY A 31 -1.37 -10.67 -19.34
C GLY A 31 -2.00 -9.58 -18.48
N PHE A 32 -1.20 -8.72 -17.86
CA PHE A 32 -1.66 -7.52 -17.16
C PHE A 32 -2.39 -6.56 -18.12
N PHE A 33 -1.79 -6.22 -19.26
CA PHE A 33 -2.44 -5.37 -20.28
C PHE A 33 -3.74 -5.97 -20.79
N LYS A 34 -3.73 -7.25 -21.17
CA LYS A 34 -4.93 -7.94 -21.68
C LYS A 34 -6.07 -7.93 -20.67
N LYS A 35 -5.76 -8.06 -19.38
CA LYS A 35 -6.75 -8.16 -18.31
C LYS A 35 -7.30 -6.81 -17.85
N PHE A 36 -6.44 -5.80 -17.74
CA PHE A 36 -6.79 -4.52 -17.09
C PHE A 36 -6.88 -3.33 -18.05
N PHE A 37 -6.40 -3.50 -19.28
CA PHE A 37 -6.46 -2.50 -20.36
C PHE A 37 -7.16 -3.05 -21.61
N GLY A 38 -7.82 -4.21 -21.50
CA GLY A 38 -8.62 -4.81 -22.57
C GLY A 38 -10.00 -4.16 -22.73
N GLU A 39 -10.86 -4.78 -23.53
CA GLU A 39 -12.21 -4.28 -23.81
C GLU A 39 -13.11 -4.34 -22.55
N GLY A 40 -13.68 -3.20 -22.17
CA GLY A 40 -14.60 -3.08 -21.03
C GLY A 40 -14.18 -2.01 -20.03
N ILE A 41 -13.65 -2.43 -18.87
CA ILE A 41 -13.28 -1.54 -17.77
C ILE A 41 -11.76 -1.35 -17.77
N LEU A 42 -11.32 -0.10 -17.94
CA LEU A 42 -9.92 0.28 -17.84
C LEU A 42 -9.52 0.47 -16.38
N TYR A 43 -8.36 -0.03 -16.01
CA TYR A 43 -7.77 0.25 -14.70
C TYR A 43 -6.56 1.19 -14.84
N ALA A 44 -6.48 2.17 -13.96
CA ALA A 44 -5.29 2.99 -13.77
C ALA A 44 -4.42 2.36 -12.68
N PRO A 45 -3.22 1.85 -13.00
CA PRO A 45 -2.31 1.31 -12.00
C PRO A 45 -1.86 2.40 -11.05
N CYS A 46 -1.87 2.03 -9.76
CA CYS A 46 -1.53 2.87 -8.64
C CYS A 46 -0.31 2.27 -7.95
N PHE A 47 0.75 3.05 -7.78
CA PHE A 47 1.94 2.64 -7.03
C PHE A 47 2.26 3.70 -5.97
N SER A 48 3.04 3.36 -4.97
CA SER A 48 3.54 4.32 -3.99
C SER A 48 4.88 4.89 -4.44
N ILE A 49 5.18 6.11 -4.02
CA ILE A 49 6.51 6.71 -4.16
C ILE A 49 7.61 5.82 -3.55
N TYR A 50 7.29 5.00 -2.55
CA TYR A 50 8.22 3.99 -2.01
C TYR A 50 8.68 3.02 -3.11
N ASN A 51 7.76 2.56 -3.97
CA ASN A 51 8.11 1.64 -5.06
C ASN A 51 9.07 2.30 -6.06
N ALA A 52 8.85 3.57 -6.40
CA ALA A 52 9.73 4.30 -7.31
C ALA A 52 11.14 4.48 -6.71
N ILE A 53 11.24 4.97 -5.47
CA ILE A 53 12.52 5.21 -4.80
C ILE A 53 13.28 3.91 -4.51
N GLU A 54 12.59 2.82 -4.16
CA GLU A 54 13.20 1.50 -3.95
C GLU A 54 13.81 0.94 -5.25
N LEU A 55 13.18 1.19 -6.41
CA LEU A 55 13.67 0.73 -7.70
C LEU A 55 14.80 1.61 -8.27
N MET A 56 14.87 2.88 -7.88
CA MET A 56 15.81 3.88 -8.40
C MET A 56 17.29 3.46 -8.41
N PRO A 57 17.83 2.72 -7.42
CA PRO A 57 19.22 2.24 -7.44
C PRO A 57 19.50 1.21 -8.54
N TYR A 58 18.47 0.51 -9.05
CA TYR A 58 18.61 -0.55 -10.04
C TYR A 58 18.34 0.00 -11.44
N LYS A 59 19.30 0.73 -12.01
CA LYS A 59 19.14 1.53 -13.24
C LYS A 59 18.34 0.84 -14.35
N ASP A 60 18.73 -0.37 -14.76
CA ASP A 60 18.05 -1.11 -15.84
C ASP A 60 16.58 -1.45 -15.53
N ILE A 61 16.27 -1.65 -14.24
CA ILE A 61 14.91 -1.92 -13.75
C ILE A 61 14.11 -0.62 -13.71
N TYR A 62 14.74 0.43 -13.20
CA TYR A 62 14.12 1.73 -13.03
C TYR A 62 13.77 2.38 -14.37
N ASP A 63 14.63 2.27 -15.37
CA ASP A 63 14.37 2.78 -16.72
C ASP A 63 13.14 2.08 -17.33
N LYS A 64 13.05 0.74 -17.21
CA LYS A 64 11.87 -0.03 -17.66
C LYS A 64 10.59 0.33 -16.89
N PHE A 65 10.73 0.60 -15.59
CA PHE A 65 9.63 1.07 -14.76
C PHE A 65 9.11 2.43 -15.25
N ILE A 66 9.99 3.42 -15.48
CA ILE A 66 9.63 4.72 -16.03
C ILE A 66 8.96 4.55 -17.40
N ASP A 67 9.55 3.75 -18.29
CA ASP A 67 9.02 3.51 -19.63
C ASP A 67 7.59 2.96 -19.56
N PHE A 68 7.34 1.97 -18.71
CA PHE A 68 6.01 1.40 -18.51
C PHE A 68 5.00 2.46 -18.04
N PHE A 69 5.27 3.16 -16.93
CA PHE A 69 4.33 4.14 -16.36
C PHE A 69 4.20 5.43 -17.19
N CYS A 70 5.11 5.67 -18.14
CA CYS A 70 4.96 6.74 -19.13
C CYS A 70 4.02 6.36 -20.29
N THR A 71 3.72 5.08 -20.48
CA THR A 71 2.87 4.61 -21.61
C THR A 71 1.40 4.43 -21.23
N VAL A 72 1.08 4.46 -19.93
CA VAL A 72 -0.29 4.27 -19.42
C VAL A 72 -0.69 5.39 -18.45
N PRO A 73 -1.98 5.76 -18.38
CA PRO A 73 -2.48 6.57 -17.28
C PRO A 73 -2.25 5.84 -15.94
N CYS A 74 -1.68 6.51 -14.96
CA CYS A 74 -1.37 5.92 -13.66
C CYS A 74 -1.45 6.96 -12.53
N LEU A 75 -1.46 6.48 -11.29
CA LEU A 75 -1.43 7.31 -10.09
C LEU A 75 -0.24 6.90 -9.21
N MET A 76 0.48 7.89 -8.70
CA MET A 76 1.48 7.67 -7.65
C MET A 76 0.97 8.22 -6.33
N PHE A 77 0.94 7.39 -5.29
CA PHE A 77 0.59 7.79 -3.94
C PHE A 77 1.82 8.28 -3.17
N PHE A 78 1.63 9.34 -2.40
CA PHE A 78 2.61 9.84 -1.44
C PHE A 78 2.79 8.88 -0.26
N PRO A 79 3.80 9.11 0.60
CA PRO A 79 4.07 8.29 1.78
C PRO A 79 2.81 8.05 2.62
N ALA A 80 2.71 6.87 3.23
CA ALA A 80 1.53 6.47 4.02
C ALA A 80 1.16 7.48 5.11
N LYS A 81 2.17 8.11 5.71
CA LYS A 81 1.99 9.19 6.68
C LYS A 81 1.11 10.33 6.17
N ILE A 82 1.25 10.73 4.90
CA ILE A 82 0.46 11.82 4.30
C ILE A 82 -0.99 11.37 4.08
N ILE A 83 -1.19 10.14 3.60
CA ILE A 83 -2.54 9.54 3.43
C ILE A 83 -3.27 9.51 4.77
N ILE A 84 -2.59 9.01 5.80
CA ILE A 84 -3.06 8.91 7.18
C ILE A 84 -3.41 10.28 7.76
N GLN A 85 -2.56 11.28 7.57
CA GLN A 85 -2.78 12.64 8.09
C GLN A 85 -3.98 13.30 7.41
N GLU A 86 -4.11 13.15 6.09
CA GLU A 86 -5.26 13.68 5.36
C GLU A 86 -6.55 12.92 5.72
N GLU A 87 -6.51 11.58 5.86
CA GLU A 87 -7.65 10.78 6.35
C GLU A 87 -8.13 11.30 7.70
N TYR A 88 -7.22 11.49 8.66
CA TYR A 88 -7.56 12.00 9.98
C TYR A 88 -8.12 13.44 9.93
N LYS A 89 -7.56 14.30 9.06
CA LYS A 89 -8.06 15.67 8.87
C LYS A 89 -9.48 15.69 8.30
N GLN A 90 -9.82 14.79 7.37
CA GLN A 90 -11.18 14.67 6.82
C GLN A 90 -12.13 14.05 7.84
N TYR A 91 -11.67 13.06 8.61
CA TYR A 91 -12.40 12.53 9.77
C TYR A 91 -12.83 13.62 10.74
N LEU A 92 -11.94 14.58 11.08
CA LEU A 92 -12.28 15.70 11.96
C LEU A 92 -13.39 16.62 11.40
N LYS A 93 -13.60 16.63 10.08
CA LYS A 93 -14.67 17.38 9.42
C LYS A 93 -15.96 16.57 9.24
N GLY A 94 -15.94 15.27 9.54
CA GLY A 94 -17.03 14.36 9.20
C GLY A 94 -17.13 14.05 7.70
N GLU A 95 -16.04 14.21 6.96
CA GLU A 95 -15.97 13.97 5.51
C GLU A 95 -15.20 12.69 5.20
N ALA A 96 -15.59 12.00 4.12
CA ALA A 96 -14.81 10.88 3.61
C ALA A 96 -13.53 11.39 2.92
N LEU A 97 -12.43 10.64 3.03
CA LEU A 97 -11.20 10.98 2.30
C LEU A 97 -11.46 10.91 0.79
N LEU A 98 -11.11 11.99 0.10
CA LEU A 98 -11.04 12.04 -1.35
C LEU A 98 -9.58 12.00 -1.78
N ILE A 99 -9.26 11.20 -2.79
CA ILE A 99 -7.92 11.25 -3.40
C ILE A 99 -7.75 12.63 -4.05
N THR A 100 -6.77 13.40 -3.62
CA THR A 100 -6.42 14.72 -4.19
C THR A 100 -4.91 14.79 -4.40
N ASN A 101 -4.43 15.91 -4.96
CA ASN A 101 -3.00 16.18 -5.12
C ASN A 101 -2.23 16.27 -3.80
N GLU A 102 -2.92 16.30 -2.65
CA GLU A 102 -2.30 16.19 -1.31
C GLU A 102 -1.76 14.77 -1.05
N ILE A 103 -2.40 13.73 -1.61
CA ILE A 103 -2.08 12.33 -1.28
C ILE A 103 -1.64 11.50 -2.50
N ALA A 104 -1.91 11.96 -3.72
CA ALA A 104 -1.51 11.26 -4.94
C ALA A 104 -1.35 12.22 -6.13
N ILE A 105 -0.50 11.86 -7.08
CA ILE A 105 -0.33 12.56 -8.36
C ILE A 105 -0.80 11.66 -9.50
N ALA A 106 -1.56 12.24 -10.43
CA ALA A 106 -1.94 11.58 -11.67
C ALA A 106 -0.88 11.77 -12.75
N PHE A 107 -0.65 10.74 -13.55
CA PHE A 107 0.13 10.83 -14.77
C PHE A 107 -0.67 10.29 -15.96
N THR A 108 -0.49 10.90 -17.12
CA THR A 108 -1.12 10.44 -18.37
C THR A 108 -0.27 10.78 -19.59
N PRO A 109 -0.10 9.83 -20.53
CA PRO A 109 0.55 10.12 -21.81
C PRO A 109 -0.32 10.95 -22.76
N VAL A 110 -1.63 11.08 -22.49
CA VAL A 110 -2.60 11.64 -23.44
C VAL A 110 -2.55 13.17 -23.47
N ILE A 111 -2.33 13.80 -22.32
CA ILE A 111 -2.35 15.26 -22.19
C ILE A 111 -0.92 15.80 -22.34
N LYS A 112 -0.71 16.77 -23.23
CA LYS A 112 0.59 17.41 -23.47
C LYS A 112 1.03 18.40 -22.36
N ASN A 113 0.48 18.28 -21.16
CA ASN A 113 0.86 19.11 -20.02
C ASN A 113 1.96 18.40 -19.23
N GLY A 114 3.09 19.09 -19.02
CA GLY A 114 4.25 18.53 -18.34
C GLY A 114 4.00 18.08 -16.90
N CYS A 115 3.01 18.66 -16.21
CA CYS A 115 2.65 18.30 -14.84
C CYS A 115 2.06 16.90 -14.69
N TYR A 116 1.55 16.30 -15.78
CA TYR A 116 1.00 14.95 -15.79
C TYR A 116 1.96 13.95 -16.49
N ASN A 117 3.20 14.34 -16.78
CA ASN A 117 4.18 13.46 -17.41
C ASN A 117 5.09 12.84 -16.33
N TYR A 118 5.03 11.51 -16.18
CA TYR A 118 5.80 10.81 -15.16
C TYR A 118 7.32 11.01 -15.32
N ARG A 119 7.85 10.98 -16.55
CA ARG A 119 9.29 11.18 -16.81
C ARG A 119 9.75 12.57 -16.38
N LYS A 120 8.99 13.62 -16.69
CA LYS A 120 9.30 14.99 -16.23
C LYS A 120 9.23 15.09 -14.71
N PHE A 121 8.26 14.43 -14.08
CA PHE A 121 8.17 14.38 -12.63
C PHE A 121 9.36 13.64 -12.02
N ASP A 122 9.79 12.52 -12.60
CA ASP A 122 10.99 11.78 -12.19
C ASP A 122 12.26 12.63 -12.30
N ASP A 123 12.42 13.38 -13.40
CA ASP A 123 13.53 14.32 -13.56
C ASP A 123 13.53 15.40 -12.46
N LEU A 124 12.36 15.96 -12.14
CA LEU A 124 12.21 16.93 -11.04
C LEU A 124 12.51 16.29 -9.67
N MET A 125 12.02 15.08 -9.44
CA MET A 125 12.25 14.33 -8.21
C MET A 125 13.74 14.05 -7.99
N LYS A 126 14.48 13.69 -9.04
CA LYS A 126 15.94 13.51 -8.99
C LYS A 126 16.69 14.80 -8.62
N HIS A 127 16.11 15.96 -8.87
CA HIS A 127 16.68 17.27 -8.49
C HIS A 127 16.19 17.77 -7.12
N ASP A 128 15.04 17.31 -6.63
CA ASP A 128 14.56 17.55 -5.26
C ASP A 128 15.18 16.53 -4.28
N LEU A 129 16.43 16.83 -3.90
CA LEU A 129 17.19 16.00 -2.96
C LEU A 129 16.45 15.83 -1.62
N LYS A 130 15.67 16.82 -1.16
CA LYS A 130 15.07 16.77 0.18
C LYS A 130 13.94 15.75 0.27
N LEU A 131 13.03 15.73 -0.70
CA LEU A 131 11.93 14.74 -0.73
C LEU A 131 12.50 13.33 -0.89
N VAL A 132 13.41 13.15 -1.84
CA VAL A 132 14.05 11.85 -2.11
C VAL A 132 14.81 11.35 -0.89
N ASP A 133 15.61 12.19 -0.24
CA ASP A 133 16.38 11.80 0.94
C ASP A 133 15.48 11.47 2.12
N THR A 134 14.37 12.20 2.29
CA THR A 134 13.37 11.87 3.32
C THR A 134 12.80 10.47 3.12
N ILE A 135 12.40 10.14 1.88
CA ILE A 135 11.82 8.82 1.58
C ILE A 135 12.87 7.72 1.63
N LYS A 136 14.10 7.98 1.18
CA LYS A 136 15.23 7.05 1.33
C LYS A 136 15.51 6.74 2.80
N ASN A 137 15.48 7.76 3.66
CA ASN A 137 15.65 7.56 5.11
C ASN A 137 14.52 6.71 5.68
N GLU A 138 13.27 6.93 5.26
CA GLU A 138 12.15 6.05 5.64
C GLU A 138 12.37 4.60 5.19
N ILE A 139 12.83 4.39 3.95
CA ILE A 139 13.14 3.05 3.40
C ILE A 139 14.29 2.38 4.18
N ILE A 140 15.34 3.11 4.52
CA ILE A 140 16.46 2.60 5.34
C ILE A 140 15.96 2.19 6.73
N CYS A 141 15.01 2.93 7.32
CA CYS A 141 14.40 2.58 8.59
C CYS A 141 13.53 1.32 8.56
N LEU A 142 13.14 0.80 7.38
CA LEU A 142 12.32 -0.41 7.30
C LEU A 142 13.01 -1.63 7.91
N GLU A 143 14.34 -1.71 7.87
CA GLU A 143 15.10 -2.79 8.48
C GLU A 143 14.97 -2.80 10.00
N SER A 144 15.14 -1.64 10.65
CA SER A 144 14.99 -1.54 12.10
C SER A 144 13.54 -1.75 12.55
N ILE A 145 12.56 -1.35 11.74
CA ILE A 145 11.14 -1.63 11.99
C ILE A 145 10.87 -3.14 11.89
N ALA A 146 11.40 -3.82 10.87
CA ALA A 146 11.26 -5.27 10.70
C ALA A 146 11.86 -6.03 11.89
N ASP A 147 13.03 -5.61 12.38
CA ASP A 147 13.67 -6.18 13.57
C ASP A 147 12.84 -5.95 14.84
N SER A 148 12.27 -4.75 14.99
CA SER A 148 11.36 -4.42 16.10
C SER A 148 10.12 -5.33 16.09
N TRP A 149 9.51 -5.53 14.92
CA TRP A 149 8.36 -6.43 14.75
C TRP A 149 8.73 -7.89 15.03
N GLN A 150 9.90 -8.32 14.59
CA GLN A 150 10.41 -9.67 14.85
C GLN A 150 10.68 -9.88 16.35
N LYS A 151 11.22 -8.87 17.04
CA LYS A 151 11.40 -8.87 18.49
C LYS A 151 10.07 -8.93 19.22
N GLN A 152 9.09 -8.11 18.82
CA GLN A 152 7.73 -8.14 19.37
C GLN A 152 7.11 -9.53 19.29
N ARG A 153 7.22 -10.20 18.15
CA ARG A 153 6.76 -11.60 17.98
C ARG A 153 7.43 -12.53 18.99
N ILE A 154 8.76 -12.47 19.11
CA ILE A 154 9.54 -13.35 20.00
C ILE A 154 9.16 -13.11 21.46
N ASP A 155 9.08 -11.84 21.88
CA ASP A 155 8.79 -11.46 23.25
C ASP A 155 7.35 -11.85 23.63
N THR A 156 6.40 -11.68 22.70
CA THR A 156 5.01 -12.16 22.87
C THR A 156 4.97 -13.68 23.06
N LYS A 157 5.69 -14.44 22.22
CA LYS A 157 5.77 -15.91 22.35
C LYS A 157 6.33 -16.34 23.70
N LYS A 158 7.40 -15.67 24.18
CA LYS A 158 8.00 -15.94 25.49
C LYS A 158 7.05 -15.59 26.63
N LEU A 159 6.33 -14.47 26.54
CA LEU A 159 5.38 -14.05 27.56
C LEU A 159 4.25 -15.08 27.71
N LEU A 160 3.60 -15.45 26.61
CA LEU A 160 2.50 -16.44 26.61
C LEU A 160 2.95 -17.79 27.16
N ALA A 161 4.13 -18.26 26.78
CA ALA A 161 4.72 -19.48 27.33
C ALA A 161 4.97 -19.40 28.85
N ARG A 162 5.40 -18.24 29.38
CA ARG A 162 5.60 -18.05 30.83
C ARG A 162 4.31 -18.10 31.64
N ILE A 163 3.20 -17.65 31.05
CA ILE A 163 1.87 -17.62 31.70
C ILE A 163 0.98 -18.81 31.31
N ASN A 164 1.55 -19.83 30.65
CA ASN A 164 0.85 -21.05 30.21
C ASN A 164 -0.39 -20.78 29.33
N ILE A 165 -0.35 -19.73 28.51
CA ILE A 165 -1.39 -19.43 27.52
C ILE A 165 -0.91 -19.89 26.14
N PRO A 166 -1.74 -20.60 25.36
CA PRO A 166 -1.35 -21.06 24.04
C PRO A 166 -1.29 -19.90 23.03
N LEU A 167 -0.42 -20.01 22.01
CA LEU A 167 -0.18 -18.94 21.04
C LEU A 167 -1.35 -18.68 20.09
N ASP A 168 -2.20 -19.69 19.89
CA ASP A 168 -3.38 -19.63 19.04
C ASP A 168 -4.49 -18.73 19.59
N ILE A 169 -4.37 -18.29 20.85
CA ILE A 169 -5.21 -17.22 21.39
C ILE A 169 -5.04 -15.91 20.62
N ILE A 170 -3.86 -15.68 20.03
CA ILE A 170 -3.63 -14.54 19.14
C ILE A 170 -4.20 -14.93 17.78
N ASP A 171 -5.49 -14.65 17.60
CA ASP A 171 -6.24 -14.86 16.36
C ASP A 171 -6.91 -13.55 15.88
N ASP A 172 -7.75 -13.65 14.85
CA ASP A 172 -8.49 -12.49 14.32
C ASP A 172 -9.49 -11.92 15.36
N ARG A 173 -9.99 -12.70 16.33
CA ARG A 173 -10.89 -12.21 17.40
C ARG A 173 -10.10 -11.39 18.41
N PHE A 174 -8.94 -11.89 18.83
CA PHE A 174 -8.02 -11.13 19.68
C PHE A 174 -7.67 -9.77 19.08
N TYR A 175 -7.47 -9.72 17.76
CA TYR A 175 -7.30 -8.47 17.04
C TYR A 175 -8.50 -7.52 17.18
N TYR A 176 -9.73 -8.00 16.96
CA TYR A 176 -10.93 -7.17 17.05
C TYR A 176 -11.12 -6.54 18.43
N ASP A 177 -10.75 -7.26 19.50
CA ASP A 177 -10.87 -6.76 20.87
C ASP A 177 -9.90 -5.60 21.18
N GLN A 178 -8.76 -5.54 20.47
CA GLN A 178 -7.70 -4.54 20.72
C GLN A 178 -7.57 -3.47 19.61
N GLU A 179 -8.22 -3.65 18.45
CA GLU A 179 -8.08 -2.80 17.24
C GLU A 179 -8.12 -1.31 17.58
N LYS A 180 -9.15 -0.86 18.31
CA LYS A 180 -9.33 0.55 18.68
C LYS A 180 -8.16 1.08 19.53
N GLN A 181 -7.67 0.29 20.47
CA GLN A 181 -6.58 0.72 21.35
C GLN A 181 -5.25 0.82 20.59
N THR A 182 -4.99 -0.12 19.68
CA THR A 182 -3.79 -0.10 18.83
C THR A 182 -3.80 1.09 17.88
N ILE A 183 -4.92 1.35 17.19
CA ILE A 183 -5.05 2.50 16.28
C ILE A 183 -4.84 3.82 17.02
N ILE A 184 -5.40 3.98 18.23
CA ILE A 184 -5.18 5.19 19.05
C ILE A 184 -3.71 5.36 19.43
N LYS A 185 -3.02 4.26 19.75
CA LYS A 185 -1.57 4.29 20.01
C LYS A 185 -0.79 4.70 18.77
N ASP A 186 -1.14 4.16 17.61
CA ASP A 186 -0.44 4.45 16.36
C ASP A 186 -0.67 5.89 15.88
N LEU A 187 -1.89 6.42 16.00
CA LEU A 187 -2.17 7.84 15.76
C LEU A 187 -1.22 8.74 16.55
N LYS A 188 -0.98 8.44 17.83
CA LYS A 188 -0.02 9.18 18.66
C LYS A 188 1.41 9.07 18.12
N ASN A 189 1.82 7.89 17.67
CA ASN A 189 3.13 7.68 17.04
C ASN A 189 3.29 8.48 15.74
N PHE A 190 2.21 8.69 14.99
CA PHE A 190 2.18 9.55 13.80
C PHE A 190 2.08 11.06 14.11
N GLY A 191 2.18 11.45 15.39
CA GLY A 191 2.10 12.84 15.84
C GLY A 191 0.68 13.39 15.92
N ILE A 192 -0.33 12.52 15.88
CA ILE A 192 -1.74 12.90 15.97
C ILE A 192 -2.21 12.71 17.41
N MET A 193 -2.63 13.79 18.07
CA MET A 193 -3.17 13.76 19.43
C MET A 193 -4.70 13.82 19.40
N PRO A 194 -5.40 12.68 19.49
CA PRO A 194 -6.85 12.67 19.51
C PRO A 194 -7.39 13.25 20.83
N LYS A 195 -8.29 14.22 20.72
CA LYS A 195 -8.90 14.93 21.87
C LYS A 195 -10.16 14.25 22.40
N ASN A 196 -10.85 13.51 21.55
CA ASN A 196 -12.13 12.86 21.84
C ASN A 196 -12.03 11.36 21.62
N GLU A 197 -13.05 10.64 22.04
CA GLU A 197 -13.25 9.26 21.64
C GLU A 197 -13.30 9.17 20.10
N ILE A 198 -12.41 8.35 19.53
CA ILE A 198 -12.29 8.20 18.07
C ILE A 198 -13.20 7.07 17.61
N ASP A 199 -14.03 7.37 16.62
CA ASP A 199 -14.69 6.35 15.83
C ASP A 199 -13.74 5.87 14.73
N ILE A 200 -13.06 4.75 15.02
CA ILE A 200 -12.10 4.14 14.10
C ILE A 200 -12.75 3.65 12.80
N SER A 201 -14.08 3.47 12.75
CA SER A 201 -14.76 2.98 11.54
C SER A 201 -14.61 3.91 10.33
N ASN A 202 -14.29 5.17 10.59
CA ASN A 202 -14.01 6.23 9.61
C ASN A 202 -12.51 6.43 9.34
N LEU A 203 -11.64 5.53 9.84
CA LEU A 203 -10.18 5.55 9.62
C LEU A 203 -9.71 4.28 8.90
N PRO A 204 -10.22 3.98 7.69
CA PRO A 204 -9.97 2.70 7.04
C PRO A 204 -8.50 2.48 6.64
N SER A 205 -7.71 3.53 6.35
CA SER A 205 -6.27 3.38 6.10
C SER A 205 -5.54 2.83 7.31
N PHE A 206 -5.83 3.37 8.50
CA PHE A 206 -5.26 2.88 9.74
C PHE A 206 -5.65 1.43 10.01
N ARG A 207 -6.95 1.13 9.92
CA ARG A 207 -7.46 -0.23 10.16
C ARG A 207 -6.80 -1.25 9.22
N MET A 208 -6.68 -0.91 7.94
CA MET A 208 -6.06 -1.79 6.96
C MET A 208 -4.56 -2.00 7.25
N MET A 209 -3.83 -0.92 7.49
CA MET A 209 -2.39 -0.98 7.76
C MET A 209 -2.09 -1.75 9.06
N GLU A 210 -2.82 -1.45 10.14
CA GLU A 210 -2.61 -2.09 11.45
C GLU A 210 -3.04 -3.56 11.44
N TYR A 211 -4.14 -3.92 10.77
CA TYR A 211 -4.50 -5.34 10.58
C TYR A 211 -3.44 -6.11 9.77
N SER A 212 -2.91 -5.49 8.71
CA SER A 212 -1.83 -6.07 7.90
C SER A 212 -0.58 -6.31 8.73
N GLN A 213 -0.20 -5.32 9.55
CA GLN A 213 0.89 -5.43 10.52
C GLN A 213 0.66 -6.56 11.52
N PHE A 214 -0.51 -6.58 12.18
CA PHE A 214 -0.87 -7.60 13.15
C PHE A 214 -0.72 -9.00 12.57
N ARG A 215 -1.27 -9.23 11.37
CA ARG A 215 -1.15 -10.53 10.71
C ARG A 215 0.28 -10.88 10.34
N ARG A 216 1.07 -9.92 9.86
CA ARG A 216 2.49 -10.16 9.54
C ARG A 216 3.27 -10.56 10.80
N ILE A 217 3.06 -9.87 11.92
CA ILE A 217 3.74 -10.14 13.19
C ILE A 217 3.28 -11.45 13.80
N HIS A 218 1.98 -11.71 13.90
CA HIS A 218 1.46 -12.78 14.75
C HIS A 218 0.97 -14.02 14.01
N MET A 219 0.54 -13.90 12.75
CA MET A 219 -0.07 -15.00 11.98
C MET A 219 0.93 -15.69 11.04
N THR A 220 2.20 -15.31 11.08
CA THR A 220 3.25 -15.90 10.24
C THR A 220 4.45 -16.33 11.08
N ASN A 221 5.11 -17.40 10.63
CA ASN A 221 6.41 -17.82 11.18
C ASN A 221 7.60 -17.42 10.29
N LYS A 222 7.34 -16.84 9.11
CA LYS A 222 8.38 -16.34 8.21
C LYS A 222 9.12 -15.19 8.89
N LYS A 223 10.45 -15.15 8.78
CA LYS A 223 11.24 -14.00 9.24
C LYS A 223 10.70 -12.73 8.58
N ILE A 224 10.45 -11.71 9.39
CA ILE A 224 9.97 -10.41 8.90
C ILE A 224 11.14 -9.71 8.21
N SER A 225 10.90 -9.22 7.00
CA SER A 225 11.86 -8.51 6.16
C SER A 225 11.43 -7.05 5.96
N PRO A 226 12.34 -6.15 5.52
CA PRO A 226 12.00 -4.77 5.21
C PRO A 226 10.85 -4.65 4.18
N ASN A 227 10.81 -5.55 3.19
CA ASN A 227 9.74 -5.58 2.19
C ASN A 227 8.38 -5.88 2.81
N ASP A 228 8.32 -6.75 3.83
CA ASP A 228 7.06 -7.02 4.53
C ASP A 228 6.53 -5.76 5.23
N VAL A 229 7.42 -4.90 5.76
CA VAL A 229 7.06 -3.61 6.37
C VAL A 229 6.53 -2.65 5.32
N MET A 230 7.21 -2.56 4.17
CA MET A 230 6.78 -1.72 3.07
C MET A 230 5.41 -2.14 2.50
N ASP A 231 5.17 -3.45 2.32
CA ASP A 231 3.88 -3.97 1.86
C ASP A 231 2.74 -3.60 2.83
N VAL A 232 3.00 -3.70 4.14
CA VAL A 232 2.08 -3.23 5.18
C VAL A 232 1.83 -1.73 5.05
N THR A 233 2.88 -0.93 4.92
CA THR A 233 2.78 0.54 4.77
C THR A 233 1.96 0.93 3.54
N ILE A 234 2.21 0.31 2.38
CA ILE A 234 1.49 0.57 1.13
C ILE A 234 0.02 0.15 1.24
N SER A 235 -0.30 -0.87 2.04
CA SER A 235 -1.68 -1.36 2.21
C SER A 235 -2.65 -0.31 2.77
N CYS A 236 -2.16 0.76 3.39
CA CYS A 236 -3.00 1.87 3.84
C CYS A 236 -3.82 2.52 2.72
N ALA A 237 -3.36 2.44 1.46
CA ALA A 237 -4.08 3.00 0.31
C ALA A 237 -5.23 2.10 -0.18
N ALA A 238 -5.22 0.81 0.14
CA ALA A 238 -6.17 -0.18 -0.38
C ALA A 238 -7.66 0.14 -0.16
N PRO A 239 -8.09 0.78 0.95
CA PRO A 239 -9.48 1.21 1.13
C PRO A 239 -10.02 2.20 0.10
N TYR A 240 -9.13 2.85 -0.65
CA TYR A 240 -9.46 3.85 -1.66
C TYR A 240 -9.26 3.33 -3.09
N MET A 241 -9.11 2.02 -3.24
CA MET A 241 -8.86 1.34 -4.51
C MET A 241 -10.05 0.48 -4.90
N ASP A 242 -10.22 0.27 -6.20
CA ASP A 242 -11.20 -0.69 -6.72
C ASP A 242 -10.61 -2.11 -6.77
N ALA A 243 -9.30 -2.21 -6.97
CA ALA A 243 -8.57 -3.47 -7.05
C ALA A 243 -7.18 -3.39 -6.42
N VAL A 244 -6.65 -4.55 -6.04
CA VAL A 244 -5.24 -4.75 -5.69
C VAL A 244 -4.67 -5.96 -6.44
N ILE A 245 -3.39 -5.90 -6.81
CA ILE A 245 -2.60 -7.07 -7.19
C ILE A 245 -1.47 -7.18 -6.19
N THR A 246 -1.29 -8.36 -5.59
CA THR A 246 -0.24 -8.56 -4.59
C THR A 246 0.15 -10.04 -4.43
N GLU A 247 1.08 -10.33 -3.52
CA GLU A 247 1.45 -11.70 -3.14
C GLU A 247 0.31 -12.44 -2.42
N SER A 248 0.41 -13.77 -2.36
CA SER A 248 -0.66 -14.63 -1.80
C SER A 248 -0.97 -14.34 -0.33
N PHE A 249 0.05 -13.98 0.47
CA PHE A 249 -0.16 -13.62 1.87
C PHE A 249 -0.98 -12.34 2.00
N GLN A 250 -0.57 -11.27 1.32
CA GLN A 250 -1.24 -9.98 1.41
C GLN A 250 -2.66 -10.04 0.81
N ALA A 251 -2.86 -10.85 -0.24
CA ALA A 251 -4.19 -11.14 -0.77
C ALA A 251 -5.10 -11.81 0.27
N ASP A 252 -4.58 -12.73 1.11
CA ASP A 252 -5.33 -13.34 2.21
C ASP A 252 -5.64 -12.31 3.31
N VAL A 253 -4.70 -11.41 3.63
CA VAL A 253 -4.95 -10.27 4.55
C VAL A 253 -6.13 -9.43 4.05
N TYR A 254 -6.11 -8.99 2.79
CA TYR A 254 -7.22 -8.22 2.22
C TYR A 254 -8.55 -8.99 2.28
N LYS A 255 -8.57 -10.27 1.91
CA LYS A 255 -9.79 -11.10 1.96
C LYS A 255 -10.41 -11.17 3.36
N LYS A 256 -9.58 -11.24 4.41
CA LYS A 256 -10.07 -11.21 5.79
C LYS A 256 -10.50 -9.81 6.22
N ALA A 257 -9.73 -8.77 5.87
CA ALA A 257 -10.03 -7.37 6.15
C ALA A 257 -11.41 -6.96 5.63
N LYS A 258 -11.80 -7.45 4.44
CA LYS A 258 -13.12 -7.24 3.82
C LYS A 258 -14.31 -7.61 4.71
N LYS A 259 -14.12 -8.50 5.70
CA LYS A 259 -15.20 -8.95 6.58
C LYS A 259 -15.60 -7.90 7.62
N PHE A 260 -14.71 -6.97 7.95
CA PHE A 260 -14.91 -6.04 9.07
C PHE A 260 -14.50 -4.58 8.78
N ILE A 261 -13.82 -4.31 7.67
CA ILE A 261 -13.56 -2.96 7.14
C ILE A 261 -14.53 -2.71 5.97
N PRO A 262 -15.64 -1.96 6.18
CA PRO A 262 -16.69 -1.79 5.18
C PRO A 262 -16.20 -1.24 3.83
N GLN A 263 -15.20 -0.35 3.87
CA GLN A 263 -14.63 0.32 2.70
C GLN A 263 -13.96 -0.67 1.74
N LEU A 264 -13.55 -1.85 2.21
CA LEU A 264 -12.93 -2.89 1.38
C LEU A 264 -13.98 -3.83 0.73
N LYS A 265 -15.27 -3.71 1.05
CA LYS A 265 -16.32 -4.67 0.63
C LYS A 265 -16.28 -5.00 -0.87
N HIS A 266 -16.04 -4.00 -1.71
CA HIS A 266 -16.00 -4.13 -3.16
C HIS A 266 -14.60 -4.30 -3.75
N LEU A 267 -13.55 -4.29 -2.92
CA LEU A 267 -12.16 -4.42 -3.38
C LEU A 267 -11.96 -5.76 -4.12
N GLU A 268 -11.54 -5.68 -5.37
CA GLU A 268 -11.12 -6.83 -6.16
C GLU A 268 -9.69 -7.22 -5.79
N ILE A 269 -9.44 -8.52 -5.60
CA ILE A 269 -8.14 -9.00 -5.11
C ILE A 269 -7.57 -9.99 -6.11
N TYR A 270 -6.46 -9.61 -6.72
CA TYR A 270 -5.72 -10.39 -7.69
C TYR A 270 -4.33 -10.75 -7.15
N THR A 271 -3.73 -11.79 -7.73
CA THR A 271 -2.38 -12.25 -7.44
C THR A 271 -1.53 -12.29 -8.72
N LEU A 272 -0.23 -12.53 -8.59
CA LEU A 272 0.66 -12.71 -9.74
C LEU A 272 0.21 -13.83 -10.70
N LYS A 273 -0.49 -14.85 -10.20
CA LYS A 273 -1.04 -15.92 -11.04
C LYS A 273 -2.17 -15.41 -11.94
N ASP A 274 -2.90 -14.41 -11.50
CA ASP A 274 -4.07 -13.88 -12.20
C ASP A 274 -3.71 -12.99 -13.39
N ILE A 275 -2.45 -12.55 -13.47
CA ILE A 275 -1.92 -11.66 -14.52
C ILE A 275 -0.96 -12.38 -15.47
N ARG A 276 -0.59 -13.63 -15.18
CA ARG A 276 0.26 -14.46 -16.04
C ARG A 276 -0.58 -15.11 -17.14
N LEU A 277 -0.20 -14.91 -18.40
CA LEU A 277 -0.75 -15.70 -19.50
C LEU A 277 -0.44 -17.19 -19.29
N LYS A 278 -1.45 -18.06 -19.52
CA LYS A 278 -1.24 -19.51 -19.56
C LYS A 278 -0.34 -19.82 -20.76
N LYS A 279 0.73 -20.57 -20.51
CA LYS A 279 1.54 -21.17 -21.58
C LYS A 279 0.73 -22.24 -22.29
#